data_AF-A0A7Y3RKZ7-F1
#
_entry.id   AF-A0A7Y3RKZ7-F1
#
_cell.length_a   1.000
_cell.length_b   1.000
_cell.length_c   1.000
_cell.angle_alpha   90.00
_cell.angle_beta   90.00
_cell.angle_gamma   90.00
#
_symmetry.space_group_name_H-M   'P 1'
#
loop_
_entity.id
_entity.type
_entity.pdbx_description
1 polymer ?
#
loop_
_entity_poly.entity_id
_entity_poly.type
_entity_poly.pdbx_seq_one_letter_code
_entity_poly.pdbx_strand_id
1 'polypeptide(L)'
;MILALGWLGLTLYAAAHLLLILRDGRDRRLYFSINLVAAIVFTASAIGLSSWQSMAINIFWALTSVLGLADRERILSGLGRGLTLATLLLSALLLAVSGAGVFPFADGLGWTGALIYSLAYFLLAEERINRRRYLLLNVIAAVVLIPVYNAQENWPALWMSIVWTVISGGGYLRVTLTKRGGA
;
A
#
# COMPACT_ATOMS: atom_id res chain seq x y z
N MET A 1 5.36 22.73 7.33
CA MET A 1 6.40 22.03 6.56
C MET A 1 6.15 20.53 6.46
N ILE A 2 6.03 19.81 7.58
CA ILE A 2 5.77 18.36 7.62
C ILE A 2 4.51 17.96 6.83
N LEU A 3 3.37 18.63 7.05
CA LEU A 3 2.14 18.37 6.29
C LEU A 3 2.29 18.59 4.78
N ALA A 4 3.05 19.60 4.36
CA ALA A 4 3.29 19.87 2.94
C ALA A 4 4.09 18.74 2.27
N LEU A 5 5.02 18.11 2.99
CA LEU A 5 5.70 16.90 2.51
C LEU A 5 4.70 15.75 2.33
N GLY A 6 3.79 15.53 3.27
CA GLY A 6 2.74 14.52 3.14
C GLY A 6 1.88 14.73 1.88
N TRP A 7 1.43 15.97 1.64
CA TRP A 7 0.65 16.30 0.43
C TRP A 7 1.44 16.15 -0.86
N LEU A 8 2.73 16.50 -0.86
CA LEU A 8 3.62 16.27 -1.99
C LEU A 8 3.77 14.77 -2.27
N GLY A 9 4.01 13.97 -1.24
CA GLY A 9 4.10 12.52 -1.32
C GLY A 9 2.81 11.90 -1.88
N LEU A 10 1.64 12.31 -1.40
CA LEU A 10 0.34 11.89 -1.93
C LEU A 10 0.22 12.18 -3.44
N THR A 11 0.60 13.40 -3.84
CA THR A 11 0.51 13.84 -5.24
C THR A 11 1.42 12.99 -6.14
N LEU A 12 2.64 12.70 -5.69
CA LEU A 12 3.57 11.83 -6.40
C LEU A 12 3.06 10.39 -6.47
N TYR A 13 2.46 9.86 -5.39
CA TYR A 13 1.82 8.55 -5.43
C TYR A 13 0.68 8.50 -6.44
N ALA A 14 -0.22 9.49 -6.41
CA ALA A 14 -1.32 9.57 -7.36
C ALA A 14 -0.80 9.63 -8.81
N ALA A 15 0.25 10.40 -9.07
CA ALA A 15 0.91 10.45 -10.37
C ALA A 15 1.49 9.07 -10.78
N ALA A 16 2.19 8.36 -9.88
CA ALA A 16 2.69 7.02 -10.14
C ALA A 16 1.56 6.04 -10.47
N HIS A 17 0.45 6.10 -9.72
CA HIS A 17 -0.70 5.23 -9.94
C HIS A 17 -1.42 5.55 -11.27
N LEU A 18 -1.53 6.82 -11.62
CA LEU A 18 -2.07 7.25 -12.91
C LEU A 18 -1.18 6.76 -14.06
N LEU A 19 0.14 6.82 -13.92
CA LEU A 19 1.06 6.25 -14.94
C LEU A 19 0.85 4.76 -15.12
N LEU A 20 0.68 4.01 -14.02
CA LEU A 20 0.39 2.57 -14.08
C LEU A 20 -0.92 2.28 -14.84
N ILE A 21 -1.93 3.12 -14.65
CA ILE A 21 -3.24 2.99 -15.33
C ILE A 21 -3.18 3.42 -16.79
N LEU A 22 -2.54 4.54 -17.10
CA LEU A 22 -2.57 5.19 -18.42
C LEU A 22 -1.57 4.60 -19.42
N ARG A 23 -0.43 4.10 -18.94
CA ARG A 23 0.63 3.54 -19.80
C ARG A 23 0.69 2.02 -19.76
N ASP A 24 -0.33 1.36 -19.18
CA ASP A 24 -0.40 -0.09 -18.99
C ASP A 24 0.90 -0.70 -18.40
N GLY A 25 1.60 0.05 -17.54
CA GLY A 25 2.85 -0.40 -16.92
C GLY A 25 4.08 -0.47 -17.85
N ARG A 26 4.01 0.06 -19.09
CA ARG A 26 5.15 0.03 -20.04
C ARG A 26 6.42 0.70 -19.51
N ASP A 27 6.28 1.73 -18.66
CA ASP A 27 7.43 2.44 -18.06
C ASP A 27 7.64 2.05 -16.60
N ARG A 28 7.87 0.76 -16.34
CA ARG A 28 8.09 0.18 -15.00
C ARG A 28 9.16 0.94 -14.19
N ARG A 29 10.26 1.33 -14.85
CA ARG A 29 11.34 2.10 -14.23
C ARG A 29 10.90 3.50 -13.79
N LEU A 30 10.09 4.19 -14.60
CA LEU A 30 9.54 5.50 -14.24
C LEU A 30 8.57 5.37 -13.07
N TYR A 31 7.71 4.36 -13.09
CA TYR A 31 6.78 4.04 -12.01
C TYR A 31 7.52 3.85 -10.67
N PHE A 32 8.52 2.97 -10.61
CA PHE A 32 9.28 2.74 -9.38
C PHE A 32 10.09 3.95 -8.94
N SER A 33 10.61 4.76 -9.88
CA SER A 33 11.33 6.00 -9.55
C SER A 33 10.42 7.00 -8.84
N ILE A 34 9.23 7.26 -9.39
CA ILE A 34 8.27 8.20 -8.78
C ILE A 34 7.77 7.64 -7.44
N ASN A 35 7.48 6.34 -7.38
CA ASN A 35 7.03 5.69 -6.16
C ASN A 35 8.07 5.74 -5.04
N LEU A 36 9.37 5.59 -5.38
CA LEU A 36 10.47 5.72 -4.43
C LEU A 36 10.57 7.14 -3.87
N VAL A 37 10.53 8.16 -4.72
CA VAL A 37 10.56 9.56 -4.26
C VAL A 37 9.34 9.87 -3.39
N ALA A 38 8.14 9.44 -3.81
CA ALA A 38 6.92 9.57 -3.02
C ALA A 38 7.10 8.94 -1.64
N ALA A 39 7.61 7.71 -1.58
CA ALA A 39 7.82 6.96 -0.34
C ALA A 39 8.79 7.65 0.62
N ILE A 40 9.91 8.18 0.12
CA ILE A 40 10.89 8.88 0.93
C ILE A 40 10.28 10.16 1.52
N VAL A 41 9.61 10.96 0.68
CA VAL A 41 8.97 12.21 1.10
C VAL A 41 7.85 11.94 2.13
N PHE A 42 7.03 10.92 1.90
CA PHE A 42 5.95 10.55 2.80
C PHE A 42 6.46 9.95 4.11
N THR A 43 7.58 9.21 4.08
CA THR A 43 8.25 8.70 5.29
C THR A 43 8.71 9.86 6.18
N ALA A 44 9.34 10.88 5.60
CA ALA A 44 9.75 12.08 6.35
C ALA A 44 8.54 12.78 6.99
N SER A 45 7.42 12.90 6.25
CA SER A 45 6.18 13.43 6.81
C SER A 45 5.64 12.54 7.95
N ALA A 46 5.64 11.23 7.78
CA ALA A 46 5.10 10.27 8.75
C ALA A 46 5.90 10.26 10.06
N ILE A 47 7.23 10.38 9.98
CA ILE A 47 8.11 10.55 11.15
C ILE A 47 7.73 11.83 11.89
N GLY A 48 7.58 12.95 11.17
CA GLY A 48 7.20 14.23 11.76
C GLY A 48 5.82 14.23 12.42
N LEU A 49 4.91 13.36 11.98
CA LEU A 49 3.57 13.18 12.54
C LEU A 49 3.46 12.01 13.55
N SER A 50 4.57 11.34 13.86
CA SER A 50 4.59 10.11 14.69
C SER A 50 3.61 9.02 14.23
N SER A 51 3.33 8.95 12.91
CA SER A 51 2.42 7.96 12.33
C SER A 51 3.21 6.72 11.92
N TRP A 52 3.44 5.82 12.88
CA TRP A 52 4.31 4.66 12.73
C TRP A 52 3.87 3.69 11.64
N GLN A 53 2.57 3.46 11.50
CA GLN A 53 2.01 2.60 10.45
C GLN A 53 2.27 3.19 9.06
N SER A 54 2.05 4.51 8.90
CA SER A 54 2.35 5.21 7.65
C SER A 54 3.85 5.16 7.34
N MET A 55 4.71 5.39 8.33
CA MET A 55 6.16 5.29 8.17
C MET A 55 6.57 3.89 7.69
N ALA A 56 6.08 2.83 8.34
CA ALA A 56 6.43 1.46 8.00
C ALA A 56 6.02 1.07 6.57
N ILE A 57 4.80 1.43 6.15
CA ILE A 57 4.32 1.23 4.77
C ILE A 57 5.27 1.88 3.78
N ASN A 58 5.60 3.15 4.00
CA ASN A 58 6.39 3.93 3.05
C ASN A 58 7.84 3.44 2.99
N ILE A 59 8.46 3.08 4.11
CA ILE A 59 9.79 2.44 4.11
C ILE A 59 9.75 1.15 3.30
N PHE A 60 8.74 0.30 3.53
CA PHE A 60 8.62 -0.96 2.81
C PHE A 60 8.41 -0.74 1.29
N TRP A 61 7.58 0.23 0.91
CA TRP A 61 7.38 0.60 -0.49
C TRP A 61 8.64 1.20 -1.13
N ALA A 62 9.42 1.99 -0.39
CA ALA A 62 10.72 2.47 -0.85
C ALA A 62 11.67 1.31 -1.15
N LEU A 63 11.80 0.36 -0.21
CA LEU A 63 12.62 -0.85 -0.41
C LEU A 63 12.15 -1.67 -1.61
N THR A 64 10.85 -1.88 -1.75
CA THR A 64 10.26 -2.59 -2.90
C THR A 64 10.56 -1.85 -4.22
N SER A 65 10.51 -0.52 -4.20
CA SER A 65 10.82 0.30 -5.38
C SER A 65 12.30 0.24 -5.76
N VAL A 66 13.20 0.24 -4.78
CA VAL A 66 14.65 0.04 -5.02
C VAL A 66 14.91 -1.32 -5.64
N LEU A 67 14.28 -2.39 -5.13
CA LEU A 67 14.40 -3.73 -5.71
C LEU A 67 13.88 -3.77 -7.14
N GLY A 68 12.75 -3.13 -7.41
CA GLY A 68 12.17 -3.01 -8.74
C GLY A 68 13.04 -2.20 -9.72
N LEU A 69 13.75 -1.17 -9.25
CA LEU A 69 14.69 -0.39 -10.07
C LEU A 69 16.01 -1.11 -10.36
N ALA A 70 16.44 -1.99 -9.46
CA ALA A 70 17.65 -2.77 -9.63
C ALA A 70 17.47 -3.93 -10.62
N ASP A 71 16.28 -4.06 -11.23
CA ASP A 71 15.87 -5.13 -12.15
C ASP A 71 16.18 -6.53 -11.58
N ARG A 72 16.16 -6.60 -10.25
CA ARG A 72 16.41 -7.80 -9.46
C ARG A 72 15.14 -8.65 -9.44
N GLU A 73 14.49 -8.84 -10.59
CA GLU A 73 13.14 -9.40 -10.80
C GLU A 73 12.90 -10.80 -10.21
N ARG A 74 13.90 -11.39 -9.54
CA ARG A 74 13.87 -12.76 -9.01
C ARG A 74 14.51 -12.97 -7.66
N ILE A 75 15.06 -11.95 -6.97
CA ILE A 75 15.76 -12.18 -5.68
C ILE A 75 14.85 -12.90 -4.68
N LEU A 76 13.53 -12.65 -4.72
CA LEU A 76 12.59 -13.16 -3.73
C LEU A 76 11.63 -14.20 -4.34
N SER A 77 12.00 -14.80 -5.47
CA SER A 77 11.21 -15.80 -6.23
C SER A 77 10.83 -17.06 -5.42
N GLY A 78 11.41 -17.29 -4.25
CA GLY A 78 10.96 -18.30 -3.27
C GLY A 78 10.06 -17.81 -2.13
N LEU A 79 10.08 -16.52 -1.79
CA LEU A 79 9.52 -16.02 -0.52
C LEU A 79 8.02 -15.71 -0.55
N GLY A 80 7.42 -15.51 -1.72
CA GLY A 80 6.06 -14.94 -1.80
C GLY A 80 4.98 -15.73 -1.06
N ARG A 81 5.01 -17.07 -1.07
CA ARG A 81 4.03 -17.90 -0.32
C ARG A 81 4.26 -17.79 1.19
N GLY A 82 5.51 -17.94 1.63
CA GLY A 82 5.89 -17.81 3.04
C GLY A 82 5.58 -16.43 3.60
N LEU A 83 5.91 -15.37 2.85
CA LEU A 83 5.63 -13.99 3.21
C LEU A 83 4.11 -13.71 3.28
N THR A 84 3.33 -14.23 2.33
CA THR A 84 1.87 -14.09 2.34
C THR A 84 1.30 -14.75 3.59
N LEU A 85 1.67 -16.01 3.86
CA LEU A 85 1.18 -16.72 5.04
C LEU A 85 1.62 -16.04 6.34
N ALA A 86 2.89 -15.65 6.45
CA ALA A 86 3.42 -14.93 7.60
C ALA A 86 2.66 -13.61 7.83
N THR A 87 2.38 -12.86 6.76
CA THR A 87 1.61 -11.61 6.83
C THR A 87 0.19 -11.85 7.34
N LEU A 88 -0.49 -12.88 6.84
CA LEU A 88 -1.85 -13.22 7.27
C LEU A 88 -1.89 -13.69 8.72
N LEU A 89 -0.94 -14.55 9.12
CA LEU A 89 -0.82 -15.03 10.50
C LEU A 89 -0.50 -13.88 11.46
N LEU A 90 0.42 -13.00 11.09
CA LEU A 90 0.76 -11.83 11.90
C LEU A 90 -0.41 -10.87 12.00
N SER A 91 -1.15 -10.63 10.92
CA SER A 91 -2.36 -9.80 10.94
C SER A 91 -3.43 -10.39 11.85
N ALA A 92 -3.68 -11.71 11.75
CA ALA A 92 -4.63 -12.41 12.61
C ALA A 92 -4.20 -12.34 14.09
N LEU A 93 -2.90 -12.53 14.37
CA LEU A 93 -2.35 -12.42 15.71
C LEU A 93 -2.52 -11.01 16.28
N LEU A 94 -2.20 -9.96 15.50
CA LEU A 94 -2.34 -8.57 15.92
C LEU A 94 -3.80 -8.22 16.26
N LEU A 95 -4.75 -8.67 15.44
CA LEU A 95 -6.17 -8.47 15.71
C LEU A 95 -6.65 -9.26 16.93
N ALA A 96 -6.19 -10.50 17.10
CA ALA A 96 -6.57 -11.32 18.26
C ALA A 96 -6.03 -10.74 19.57
N VAL A 97 -4.76 -10.34 19.59
CA VAL A 97 -4.09 -9.80 20.79
C VAL A 97 -4.65 -8.41 21.14
N SER A 98 -4.92 -7.56 20.16
CA SER A 98 -5.57 -6.26 20.41
C SER A 98 -7.05 -6.42 20.80
N GLY A 99 -7.76 -7.39 20.21
CA GLY A 99 -9.13 -7.75 20.61
C GLY A 99 -9.22 -8.33 22.02
N ALA A 100 -8.15 -8.95 22.51
CA ALA A 100 -7.99 -9.39 23.89
C ALA A 100 -7.61 -8.24 24.86
N GLY A 101 -7.45 -7.00 24.36
CA GLY A 101 -7.19 -5.81 25.18
C GLY A 101 -5.73 -5.62 25.59
N VAL A 102 -4.78 -6.36 25.01
CA VAL A 102 -3.35 -6.22 25.35
C VAL A 102 -2.77 -4.88 24.88
N PHE A 103 -3.31 -4.31 23.80
CA PHE A 103 -2.98 -2.98 23.30
C PHE A 103 -4.18 -2.41 22.50
N PRO A 104 -4.21 -1.10 22.18
CA PRO A 104 -5.36 -0.48 21.53
C PRO A 104 -5.77 -1.17 20.23
N PHE A 105 -7.08 -1.45 20.08
CA PHE A 105 -7.61 -2.10 18.88
C PHE A 105 -7.32 -1.31 17.59
N ALA A 106 -7.32 0.02 17.66
CA ALA A 106 -6.96 0.89 16.54
C ALA A 106 -5.52 0.64 16.06
N ASP A 107 -4.57 0.35 16.96
CA ASP A 107 -3.20 0.02 16.57
C ASP A 107 -3.14 -1.35 15.91
N GLY A 108 -3.91 -2.33 16.40
CA GLY A 108 -3.99 -3.67 15.81
C GLY A 108 -4.56 -3.65 14.40
N LEU A 109 -5.62 -2.86 14.19
CA LEU A 109 -6.16 -2.55 12.87
C LEU A 109 -5.13 -1.84 11.99
N GLY A 110 -4.46 -0.82 12.53
CA GLY A 110 -3.47 -0.02 11.81
C GLY A 110 -2.32 -0.88 11.28
N TRP A 111 -1.74 -1.74 12.12
CA TRP A 111 -0.66 -2.63 11.72
C TRP A 111 -1.12 -3.71 10.74
N THR A 112 -2.33 -4.25 10.92
CA THR A 112 -2.94 -5.16 9.94
C THR A 112 -3.08 -4.50 8.56
N GLY A 113 -3.63 -3.29 8.52
CA GLY A 113 -3.74 -2.50 7.29
C GLY A 113 -2.38 -2.27 6.65
N ALA A 114 -1.38 -1.84 7.43
CA ALA A 114 -0.01 -1.60 6.96
C ALA A 114 0.64 -2.85 6.35
N LEU A 115 0.47 -4.00 7.00
CA LEU A 115 0.99 -5.28 6.54
C LEU A 115 0.35 -5.72 5.22
N ILE A 116 -0.98 -5.65 5.12
CA ILE A 116 -1.71 -6.00 3.87
C ILE A 116 -1.29 -5.06 2.73
N TYR A 117 -1.17 -3.77 3.00
CA TYR A 117 -0.79 -2.77 1.99
C TYR A 117 0.62 -2.97 1.45
N SER A 118 1.56 -3.28 2.36
CA SER A 118 2.94 -3.61 2.05
C SER A 118 3.01 -4.89 1.20
N LEU A 119 2.33 -5.94 1.64
CA LEU A 119 2.28 -7.21 0.93
C LEU A 119 1.67 -7.07 -0.46
N ALA A 120 0.57 -6.34 -0.60
CA ALA A 120 -0.10 -6.15 -1.89
C ALA A 120 0.85 -5.52 -2.91
N TYR A 121 1.56 -4.46 -2.52
CA TYR A 121 2.53 -3.80 -3.39
C TYR A 121 3.70 -4.70 -3.76
N PHE A 122 4.25 -5.42 -2.77
CA PHE A 122 5.32 -6.39 -2.99
C PHE A 122 4.93 -7.49 -3.99
N LEU A 123 3.78 -8.12 -3.77
CA LEU A 123 3.31 -9.20 -4.62
C LEU A 123 2.99 -8.73 -6.04
N LEU A 124 2.55 -7.48 -6.22
CA LEU A 124 2.39 -6.89 -7.54
C LEU A 124 3.75 -6.63 -8.20
N ALA A 125 4.71 -6.07 -7.46
CA ALA A 125 6.05 -5.79 -7.98
C ALA A 125 6.77 -7.07 -8.44
N GLU A 126 6.52 -8.19 -7.77
CA GLU A 126 7.00 -9.54 -8.10
C GLU A 126 6.09 -10.30 -9.11
N GLU A 127 5.05 -9.66 -9.65
CA GLU A 127 4.09 -10.25 -10.61
C GLU A 127 3.39 -11.54 -10.11
N ARG A 128 3.34 -11.75 -8.80
CA ARG A 128 2.73 -12.95 -8.17
C ARG A 128 1.23 -12.86 -8.03
N ILE A 129 0.68 -11.65 -8.04
CA ILE A 129 -0.76 -11.43 -8.07
C ILE A 129 -1.12 -10.63 -9.31
N ASN A 130 -2.28 -10.96 -9.88
CA ASN A 130 -2.84 -10.16 -10.96
C ASN A 130 -3.38 -8.83 -10.43
N ARG A 131 -3.57 -7.88 -11.36
CA ARG A 131 -4.12 -6.55 -11.08
C ARG A 131 -5.41 -6.58 -10.26
N ARG A 132 -6.31 -7.54 -10.50
CA ARG A 132 -7.59 -7.63 -9.77
C ARG A 132 -7.38 -7.88 -8.27
N ARG A 133 -6.50 -8.83 -7.91
CA ARG A 133 -6.19 -9.13 -6.51
C ARG A 133 -5.46 -7.97 -5.83
N TYR A 134 -4.53 -7.33 -6.54
CA TYR A 134 -3.84 -6.14 -6.05
C TYR A 134 -4.83 -5.02 -5.68
N LEU A 135 -5.74 -4.69 -6.59
CA LEU A 135 -6.75 -3.65 -6.36
C LEU A 135 -7.64 -3.98 -5.16
N LEU A 136 -8.06 -5.25 -5.01
CA LEU A 136 -8.88 -5.68 -3.87
C LEU A 136 -8.13 -5.53 -2.53
N LEU A 137 -6.88 -5.99 -2.47
CA LEU A 137 -6.06 -5.89 -1.26
C LEU A 137 -5.80 -4.43 -0.87
N ASN A 138 -5.56 -3.56 -1.86
CA ASN A 138 -5.43 -2.12 -1.62
C ASN A 138 -6.70 -1.51 -1.05
N VAL A 139 -7.88 -1.85 -1.57
CA VAL A 139 -9.16 -1.38 -1.02
C VAL A 139 -9.29 -1.82 0.44
N ILE A 140 -9.07 -3.10 0.73
CA ILE A 140 -9.19 -3.64 2.09
C ILE A 140 -8.25 -2.90 3.05
N ALA A 141 -6.97 -2.81 2.70
CA ALA A 141 -5.97 -2.14 3.54
C ALA A 141 -6.29 -0.65 3.72
N ALA A 142 -6.65 0.05 2.64
CA ALA A 142 -6.95 1.47 2.70
C ALA A 142 -8.19 1.76 3.57
N VAL A 143 -9.27 1.00 3.41
CA VAL A 143 -10.49 1.13 4.23
C VAL A 143 -10.20 0.90 5.70
N VAL A 144 -9.40 -0.12 6.03
CA VAL A 144 -8.98 -0.41 7.42
C VAL A 144 -8.17 0.75 8.02
N LEU A 145 -7.33 1.41 7.21
CA LEU A 145 -6.47 2.50 7.66
C LEU A 145 -7.18 3.86 7.79
N ILE A 146 -8.32 4.08 7.15
CA ILE A 146 -9.09 5.34 7.26
C ILE A 146 -9.39 5.74 8.72
N PRO A 147 -10.06 4.90 9.54
CA PRO A 147 -10.36 5.29 10.92
C PRO A 147 -9.10 5.51 11.76
N VAL A 148 -8.02 4.76 11.47
CA VAL A 148 -6.73 4.89 12.16
C VAL A 148 -6.07 6.24 11.85
N TYR A 149 -5.97 6.61 10.58
CA TYR A 149 -5.37 7.89 10.19
C TYR A 149 -6.22 9.10 10.55
N ASN A 150 -7.55 8.93 10.59
CA ASN A 150 -8.44 9.96 11.12
C ASN A 150 -8.20 10.19 12.62
N ALA A 151 -8.08 9.13 13.42
CA ALA A 151 -7.78 9.24 14.85
C ALA A 151 -6.39 9.81 15.14
N GLN A 152 -5.43 9.61 14.23
CA GLN A 152 -4.07 10.15 14.32
C GLN A 152 -3.95 11.58 13.75
N GLU A 153 -5.03 12.17 13.24
CA GLU A 153 -5.02 13.46 12.53
C GLU A 153 -3.99 13.52 11.38
N ASN A 154 -3.64 12.37 10.81
CA ASN A 154 -2.70 12.27 9.71
C ASN A 154 -3.44 12.50 8.38
N TRP A 155 -3.81 13.75 8.12
CA TRP A 155 -4.61 14.13 6.95
C TRP A 155 -4.03 13.64 5.61
N PRO A 156 -2.72 13.77 5.33
CA PRO A 156 -2.17 13.25 4.08
C PRO A 156 -2.37 11.74 3.93
N ALA A 157 -2.12 10.94 4.98
CA ALA A 157 -2.30 9.49 4.93
C ALA A 157 -3.77 9.10 4.84
N LEU A 158 -4.64 9.82 5.55
CA LEU A 158 -6.10 9.64 5.46
C LEU A 158 -6.59 9.85 4.02
N TRP A 159 -6.21 10.97 3.40
CA TRP A 159 -6.59 11.26 2.02
C TRP A 159 -5.98 10.28 1.03
N MET A 160 -4.76 9.82 1.27
CA MET A 160 -4.16 8.74 0.50
C MET A 160 -5.03 7.48 0.53
N SER A 161 -5.46 7.05 1.72
CA SER A 161 -6.36 5.89 1.89
C SER A 161 -7.71 6.08 1.20
N ILE A 162 -8.29 7.29 1.26
CA ILE A 162 -9.55 7.59 0.56
C ILE A 162 -9.35 7.48 -0.96
N VAL A 163 -8.32 8.12 -1.50
CA VAL A 163 -8.02 8.11 -2.94
C VAL A 163 -7.75 6.67 -3.41
N TRP A 164 -6.99 5.88 -2.66
CA TRP A 164 -6.71 4.48 -3.02
C TRP A 164 -7.96 3.62 -2.96
N THR A 165 -8.82 3.81 -1.97
CA THR A 165 -10.12 3.13 -1.88
C THR A 165 -10.95 3.38 -3.14
N VAL A 166 -11.07 4.64 -3.56
CA VAL A 166 -11.87 5.03 -4.72
C VAL A 166 -11.28 4.50 -6.02
N ILE A 167 -9.99 4.76 -6.28
CA ILE A 167 -9.34 4.38 -7.54
C ILE A 167 -9.23 2.85 -7.63
N SER A 168 -8.83 2.18 -6.55
CA SER A 168 -8.70 0.72 -6.55
C SER A 168 -10.06 0.03 -6.63
N GLY A 169 -11.08 0.56 -5.95
CA GLY A 169 -12.45 0.06 -6.00
C GLY A 169 -13.06 0.19 -7.39
N GLY A 170 -12.97 1.37 -8.01
CA GLY A 170 -13.43 1.61 -9.37
C GLY A 170 -12.69 0.72 -10.39
N GLY A 171 -11.36 0.60 -10.25
CA GLY A 171 -10.56 -0.31 -11.07
C GLY A 171 -10.97 -1.78 -10.92
N TYR A 172 -11.24 -2.24 -9.71
CA TYR A 172 -11.67 -3.61 -9.43
C TYR A 172 -13.02 -3.92 -10.08
N LEU A 173 -14.00 -3.02 -9.96
CA LEU A 173 -15.32 -3.16 -10.57
C LEU A 173 -15.21 -3.24 -12.09
N ARG A 174 -14.45 -2.32 -12.72
CA ARG A 174 -14.24 -2.33 -14.17
C ARG A 174 -13.66 -3.65 -14.67
N VAL A 175 -12.60 -4.15 -14.03
CA VAL A 175 -11.95 -5.43 -14.41
C VAL A 175 -12.88 -6.62 -14.21
N THR A 176 -13.77 -6.57 -13.21
CA THR A 176 -14.71 -7.65 -12.94
C THR A 176 -15.87 -7.67 -13.93
N LEU A 177 -16.37 -6.50 -14.35
CA LEU A 177 -17.47 -6.37 -15.31
C LEU A 177 -17.04 -6.73 -16.73
N THR A 178 -15.86 -6.32 -17.19
CA THR A 178 -15.38 -6.66 -18.54
C THR A 178 -15.15 -8.15 -18.75
N LYS A 179 -14.79 -8.90 -17.70
CA LYS A 179 -14.69 -10.37 -17.77
C LYS A 179 -16.04 -11.09 -17.86
N ARG A 180 -17.14 -10.46 -17.43
CA ARG A 180 -18.49 -11.06 -17.48
C ARG A 180 -19.21 -10.83 -18.81
N GLY A 181 -18.82 -9.82 -19.58
CA GLY A 181 -19.42 -9.51 -20.89
C GLY A 181 -18.76 -10.18 -22.09
N GLY A 182 -17.74 -11.02 -21.87
CA GLY A 182 -16.99 -11.74 -22.92
C GLY A 182 -17.05 -13.26 -22.79
N ALA A 183 -18.02 -13.78 -22.04
CA ALA A 183 -18.35 -15.20 -21.91
C ALA A 183 -19.80 -15.39 -22.37
#